data_AF-A0A173XLF7-F1
#
_entry.id   AF-A0A173XLF7-F1
#
_cell.length_a   1.000
_cell.length_b   1.000
_cell.length_c   1.000
_cell.angle_alpha   90.00
_cell.angle_beta   90.00
_cell.angle_gamma   90.00
#
_symmetry.space_group_name_H-M   'P 1'
#
loop_
_entity.id
_entity.type
_entity.pdbx_description
1 polymer ?
#
loop_
_entity_poly.entity_id
_entity_poly.type
_entity_poly.pdbx_seq_one_letter_code
_entity_poly.pdbx_strand_id
1 'polypeptide(L)'
;MNPIIANERNKKKCQKFTPLNKVDDMLDLAGYSRDLFGKKVLEYSFGSGNIIKQIVKRYVEDALTQNIDVNNISSGLSADIYGIELDPQLYDQCISDLNEIVRSYGISTVNWSFVCTDALQWTPDIKFDFIIGNPPYISYHDIDETNRKFIRQNFRTCKKGKFDYCYAFLEKGVDLLASGGKMVQLIPSNIYKNVFADDIRKKLLPGISTVWEYPNSQLFEDTLTSSSILVYESRDNIATINYRATSKANSVQVKKKLLGDKWVFLNTDINRKKTIRFGSRYHASIAVATQLNKAFIVKEEASIEPGCLRKGAAPRSLRRNVKEQIIFPYYYDEKDTLMRYEEDDFKSRFPNTYEHLLAFKDKLIVRDADKSAKWYEYGRSQALSHLHQEKLLLSTVVTNTVEVYYLAADDIPYSGIYITVSDGKSSLQDALTILQSKDFLEYILNQGLSVSGKSKRITCKDINDYQFEEI
;
A
#
# COMPACT_ATOMS: atom_id res chain seq x y z
N MET A 1 7.07 -26.49 3.15
CA MET A 1 6.63 -25.16 3.63
C MET A 1 5.13 -25.24 3.85
N ASN A 2 4.60 -24.69 4.95
CA ASN A 2 3.15 -24.69 5.14
C ASN A 2 2.48 -23.78 4.09
N PRO A 3 1.39 -24.21 3.44
CA PRO A 3 0.66 -23.37 2.50
C PRO A 3 0.22 -22.07 3.16
N ILE A 4 0.33 -20.94 2.45
CA ILE A 4 -0.09 -19.63 2.98
C ILE A 4 -1.58 -19.59 3.37
N ILE A 5 -2.39 -20.49 2.78
CA ILE A 5 -3.82 -20.69 3.03
C ILE A 5 -4.13 -21.57 4.25
N ALA A 6 -3.12 -22.16 4.92
CA ALA A 6 -3.34 -22.96 6.12
C ALA A 6 -3.89 -22.13 7.30
N ASN A 7 -3.74 -20.80 7.23
CA ASN A 7 -4.38 -19.87 8.13
C ASN A 7 -5.75 -19.43 7.57
N GLU A 8 -6.83 -19.68 8.30
CA GLU A 8 -8.21 -19.32 7.94
C GLU A 8 -8.37 -17.85 7.51
N ARG A 9 -7.66 -16.92 8.17
CA ARG A 9 -7.68 -15.50 7.80
C ARG A 9 -7.06 -15.25 6.43
N ASN A 10 -5.99 -15.96 6.10
CA ASN A 10 -5.33 -15.87 4.80
C ASN A 10 -6.16 -16.57 3.73
N LYS A 11 -6.77 -17.72 4.04
CA LYS A 11 -7.70 -18.42 3.15
C LYS A 11 -8.83 -17.49 2.68
N LYS A 12 -9.50 -16.80 3.61
CA LYS A 12 -10.52 -15.79 3.28
C LYS A 12 -9.98 -14.62 2.45
N LYS A 13 -8.74 -14.19 2.67
CA LYS A 13 -8.10 -13.11 1.90
C LYS A 13 -7.72 -13.53 0.48
N CYS A 14 -7.38 -14.81 0.28
CA CYS A 14 -7.07 -15.39 -1.04
C CYS A 14 -8.33 -15.66 -1.87
N GLN A 15 -9.45 -16.04 -1.22
CA GLN A 15 -10.70 -16.39 -1.89
C GLN A 15 -11.54 -15.14 -2.26
N LYS A 16 -10.94 -14.24 -3.04
CA LYS A 16 -11.62 -13.05 -3.59
C LYS A 16 -11.84 -13.21 -5.08
N PHE A 17 -13.04 -13.64 -5.43
CA PHE A 17 -13.37 -13.97 -6.81
C PHE A 17 -13.61 -12.72 -7.65
N THR A 18 -12.95 -12.67 -8.81
CA THR A 18 -13.04 -11.54 -9.74
C THR A 18 -14.47 -11.43 -10.31
N PRO A 19 -15.14 -10.27 -10.20
CA PRO A 19 -16.43 -10.05 -10.82
C PRO A 19 -16.39 -10.22 -12.35
N LEU A 20 -17.41 -10.83 -12.95
CA LEU A 20 -17.41 -11.19 -14.38
C LEU A 20 -17.17 -9.98 -15.31
N ASN A 21 -17.80 -8.84 -15.03
CA ASN A 21 -17.57 -7.62 -15.80
C ASN A 21 -16.11 -7.12 -15.75
N LYS A 22 -15.34 -7.49 -14.72
CA LYS A 22 -13.90 -7.21 -14.64
C LYS A 22 -13.05 -8.25 -15.34
N VAL A 23 -13.52 -9.49 -15.41
CA VAL A 23 -12.88 -10.51 -16.23
C VAL A 23 -12.88 -10.09 -17.70
N ASP A 24 -14.00 -9.57 -18.22
CA ASP A 24 -14.08 -9.07 -19.59
C ASP A 24 -13.17 -7.87 -19.83
N ASP A 25 -13.20 -6.87 -18.94
CA ASP A 25 -12.28 -5.72 -18.98
C ASP A 25 -10.81 -6.20 -19.09
N MET A 26 -10.42 -7.21 -18.31
CA MET A 26 -9.05 -7.75 -18.29
C MET A 26 -8.66 -8.46 -19.59
N LEU A 27 -9.54 -9.32 -20.12
CA LEU A 27 -9.29 -10.06 -21.36
C LEU A 27 -9.26 -9.12 -22.58
N ASP A 28 -10.12 -8.11 -22.60
CA ASP A 28 -10.14 -7.08 -23.64
C ASP A 28 -8.86 -6.23 -23.60
N LEU A 29 -8.38 -5.85 -22.41
CA LEU A 29 -7.12 -5.12 -22.24
C LEU A 29 -5.90 -5.96 -22.64
N ALA A 30 -5.94 -7.27 -22.43
CA ALA A 30 -4.92 -8.17 -22.95
C ALA A 30 -4.96 -8.22 -24.49
N GLY A 31 -6.11 -7.96 -25.11
CA GLY A 31 -6.36 -8.26 -26.52
C GLY A 31 -6.54 -9.76 -26.75
N TYR A 32 -7.02 -10.49 -25.75
CA TYR A 32 -7.29 -11.92 -25.80
C TYR A 32 -8.67 -12.15 -26.45
N SER A 33 -8.74 -11.99 -27.77
CA SER A 33 -10.00 -12.01 -28.52
C SER A 33 -9.96 -12.74 -29.87
N ARG A 34 -8.80 -12.88 -30.50
CA ARG A 34 -8.65 -13.51 -31.82
C ARG A 34 -7.26 -14.13 -31.99
N ASP A 35 -7.13 -15.08 -32.91
CA ASP A 35 -5.88 -15.75 -33.25
C ASP A 35 -5.21 -16.40 -32.01
N LEU A 36 -6.03 -17.03 -31.17
CA LEU A 36 -5.66 -17.55 -29.85
C LEU A 36 -5.05 -18.95 -29.89
N PHE A 37 -5.36 -19.75 -30.93
CA PHE A 37 -4.84 -21.10 -31.04
C PHE A 37 -3.29 -21.11 -31.12
N GLY A 38 -2.62 -21.87 -30.24
CA GLY A 38 -1.16 -21.87 -30.12
C GLY A 38 -0.57 -20.76 -29.23
N LYS A 39 -1.40 -19.86 -28.68
CA LYS A 39 -0.98 -18.78 -27.78
C LYS A 39 -1.03 -19.24 -26.33
N LYS A 40 0.12 -19.19 -25.65
CA LYS A 40 0.21 -19.67 -24.26
C LYS A 40 -0.32 -18.63 -23.28
N VAL A 41 -1.23 -19.03 -22.42
CA VAL A 41 -1.83 -18.20 -21.37
C VAL A 41 -1.71 -18.85 -20.00
N LEU A 42 -1.44 -18.03 -18.98
CA LEU A 42 -1.31 -18.46 -17.59
C LEU A 42 -2.18 -17.63 -16.65
N GLU A 43 -2.86 -18.33 -15.73
CA GLU A 43 -3.42 -17.76 -14.50
C GLU A 43 -2.77 -18.39 -13.25
N TYR A 44 -2.10 -17.58 -12.41
CA TYR A 44 -1.32 -18.04 -11.26
C TYR A 44 -2.12 -18.52 -10.05
N SER A 45 -3.39 -18.15 -9.96
CA SER A 45 -4.22 -18.36 -8.76
C SER A 45 -5.68 -18.26 -9.15
N PHE A 46 -6.18 -19.27 -9.85
CA PHE A 46 -7.46 -19.18 -10.53
C PHE A 46 -8.68 -19.23 -9.59
N GLY A 47 -8.53 -19.68 -8.34
CA GLY A 47 -9.61 -19.71 -7.36
C GLY A 47 -10.83 -20.48 -7.86
N SER A 48 -12.01 -19.86 -7.86
CA SER A 48 -13.24 -20.44 -8.43
C SER A 48 -13.24 -20.53 -9.97
N GLY A 49 -12.19 -20.03 -10.62
CA GLY A 49 -11.97 -20.11 -12.05
C GLY A 49 -12.65 -19.03 -12.89
N ASN A 50 -13.10 -17.92 -12.31
CA ASN A 50 -13.86 -16.91 -13.07
C ASN A 50 -13.09 -16.39 -14.30
N ILE A 51 -11.77 -16.19 -14.18
CA ILE A 51 -10.92 -15.73 -15.29
C ILE A 51 -10.60 -16.90 -16.22
N ILE A 52 -10.04 -18.01 -15.71
CA ILE A 52 -9.68 -19.18 -16.54
C ILE A 52 -10.84 -19.76 -17.35
N LYS A 53 -12.07 -19.77 -16.80
CA LYS A 53 -13.27 -20.20 -17.52
C LYS A 53 -13.58 -19.31 -18.72
N GLN A 54 -13.38 -17.99 -18.59
CA GLN A 54 -13.58 -17.05 -19.69
C GLN A 54 -12.43 -17.11 -20.71
N ILE A 55 -11.19 -17.36 -20.26
CA ILE A 55 -10.06 -17.65 -21.14
C ILE A 55 -10.38 -18.86 -22.03
N VAL A 56 -10.87 -19.96 -21.44
CA VAL A 56 -11.24 -21.17 -22.18
C VAL A 56 -12.38 -20.91 -23.15
N LYS A 57 -13.44 -20.20 -22.74
CA LYS A 57 -14.55 -19.86 -23.64
C LYS A 57 -14.10 -19.06 -24.86
N ARG A 58 -13.37 -17.95 -24.64
CA ARG A 58 -12.86 -17.11 -25.74
C ARG A 58 -11.93 -17.89 -26.68
N TYR A 59 -11.07 -18.76 -26.12
CA TYR A 59 -10.19 -19.62 -26.92
C TYR A 59 -10.98 -20.57 -27.82
N VAL A 60 -11.97 -21.26 -27.26
CA VAL A 60 -12.81 -22.22 -28.01
C VAL A 60 -13.61 -21.50 -29.10
N GLU A 61 -14.25 -20.38 -28.77
CA GLU A 61 -15.09 -19.61 -29.71
C GLU A 61 -14.27 -19.04 -30.88
N ASP A 62 -13.07 -18.53 -30.60
CA ASP A 62 -12.13 -18.08 -31.63
C ASP A 62 -11.64 -19.24 -32.51
N ALA A 63 -11.25 -20.37 -31.90
CA ALA A 63 -10.80 -21.54 -32.64
C ALA A 63 -11.89 -22.13 -33.55
N LEU A 64 -13.14 -22.16 -33.09
CA LEU A 64 -14.30 -22.57 -33.90
C LEU A 64 -14.55 -21.59 -35.06
N THR A 65 -14.41 -20.28 -34.82
CA THR A 65 -14.53 -19.25 -35.87
C THR A 65 -13.46 -19.41 -36.95
N GLN A 66 -12.29 -19.92 -36.58
CA GLN A 66 -11.18 -20.26 -37.49
C GLN A 66 -11.32 -21.64 -38.15
N ASN A 67 -12.43 -22.36 -37.91
CA ASN A 67 -12.68 -23.71 -38.42
C ASN A 67 -11.64 -24.76 -37.97
N ILE A 68 -11.12 -24.63 -36.74
CA ILE A 68 -10.22 -25.63 -36.16
C ILE A 68 -11.05 -26.84 -35.70
N ASP A 69 -10.60 -28.05 -36.06
CA ASP A 69 -11.27 -29.29 -35.65
C ASP A 69 -11.32 -29.45 -34.13
N VAL A 70 -12.44 -29.94 -33.60
CA VAL A 70 -12.67 -30.07 -32.16
C VAL A 70 -11.61 -30.92 -31.44
N ASN A 71 -11.00 -31.90 -32.10
CA ASN A 71 -9.91 -32.70 -31.51
C ASN A 71 -8.62 -31.89 -31.41
N ASN A 72 -8.36 -31.02 -32.40
CA ASN A 72 -7.26 -30.07 -32.36
C ASN A 72 -7.49 -29.01 -31.28
N ILE A 73 -8.74 -28.55 -31.08
CA ILE A 73 -9.09 -27.62 -29.99
C ILE A 73 -8.77 -28.26 -28.63
N SER A 74 -9.17 -29.52 -28.39
CA SER A 74 -8.86 -30.22 -27.14
C SER A 74 -7.35 -30.29 -26.87
N SER A 75 -6.57 -30.62 -27.91
CA SER A 75 -5.10 -30.67 -27.82
C SER A 75 -4.48 -29.28 -27.60
N GLY A 76 -5.03 -28.24 -28.23
CA GLY A 76 -4.62 -26.85 -28.04
C GLY A 76 -4.90 -26.35 -26.62
N LEU A 77 -6.10 -26.60 -26.08
CA LEU A 77 -6.45 -26.25 -24.70
C LEU A 77 -5.45 -26.86 -23.69
N SER A 78 -5.05 -28.12 -23.92
CA SER A 78 -4.03 -28.80 -23.12
C SER A 78 -2.64 -28.15 -23.25
N ALA A 79 -2.22 -27.78 -24.46
CA ALA A 79 -0.89 -27.25 -24.74
C ALA A 79 -0.70 -25.76 -24.41
N ASP A 80 -1.79 -24.99 -24.47
CA ASP A 80 -1.76 -23.52 -24.49
C ASP A 80 -2.29 -22.88 -23.20
N ILE A 81 -3.15 -23.55 -22.43
CA ILE A 81 -3.78 -22.95 -21.24
C ILE A 81 -3.22 -23.59 -19.97
N TYR A 82 -2.66 -22.74 -19.11
CA TYR A 82 -2.04 -23.12 -17.85
C TYR A 82 -2.74 -22.42 -16.68
N GLY A 83 -2.95 -23.16 -15.61
CA GLY A 83 -3.62 -22.68 -14.41
C GLY A 83 -2.95 -23.25 -13.16
N ILE A 84 -2.81 -22.42 -12.13
CA ILE A 84 -2.31 -22.85 -10.83
C ILE A 84 -3.33 -22.49 -9.76
N GLU A 85 -3.60 -23.42 -8.86
CA GLU A 85 -4.42 -23.17 -7.67
C GLU A 85 -3.85 -23.93 -6.48
N LEU A 86 -3.76 -23.25 -5.34
CA LEU A 86 -3.17 -23.81 -4.13
C LEU A 86 -4.18 -24.62 -3.30
N ASP A 87 -5.46 -24.28 -3.36
CA ASP A 87 -6.54 -24.99 -2.67
C ASP A 87 -7.05 -26.18 -3.51
N PRO A 88 -6.87 -27.44 -3.07
CA PRO A 88 -7.29 -28.61 -3.84
C PRO A 88 -8.79 -28.66 -4.14
N GLN A 89 -9.64 -28.15 -3.25
CA GLN A 89 -11.08 -28.17 -3.47
C GLN A 89 -11.49 -27.22 -4.60
N LEU A 90 -10.89 -26.03 -4.64
CA LEU A 90 -11.12 -25.06 -5.71
C LEU A 90 -10.52 -25.56 -7.03
N TYR A 91 -9.36 -26.21 -6.98
CA TYR A 91 -8.74 -26.86 -8.11
C TYR A 91 -9.68 -27.89 -8.76
N ASP A 92 -10.14 -28.87 -7.98
CA ASP A 92 -10.99 -29.96 -8.46
C ASP A 92 -12.33 -29.45 -9.01
N GLN A 93 -12.95 -28.48 -8.30
CA GLN A 93 -14.19 -27.87 -8.74
C GLN A 93 -14.01 -27.13 -10.07
N CYS A 94 -12.94 -26.35 -10.22
CA CYS A 94 -12.69 -25.62 -11.46
C CYS A 94 -12.47 -26.56 -12.65
N ILE A 95 -11.75 -27.67 -12.46
CA ILE A 95 -11.57 -28.69 -13.51
C ILE A 95 -12.91 -29.31 -13.91
N SER A 96 -13.78 -29.62 -12.95
CA SER A 96 -15.13 -30.14 -13.24
C SER A 96 -15.93 -29.15 -14.10
N ASP A 97 -15.97 -27.89 -13.70
CA ASP A 97 -16.70 -26.85 -14.40
C ASP A 97 -16.15 -26.60 -15.82
N LEU A 98 -14.82 -26.63 -15.98
CA LEU A 98 -14.18 -26.51 -17.29
C LEU A 98 -14.52 -27.69 -18.20
N ASN A 99 -14.56 -28.90 -17.66
CA ASN A 99 -14.97 -30.09 -18.42
C ASN A 99 -16.43 -29.99 -18.88
N GLU A 100 -17.32 -29.41 -18.08
CA GLU A 100 -18.70 -29.13 -18.50
C GLU A 100 -18.75 -28.06 -19.61
N ILE A 101 -17.95 -26.99 -19.48
CA ILE A 101 -17.85 -25.94 -20.50
C ILE A 101 -17.42 -26.55 -21.83
N VAL A 102 -16.31 -27.28 -21.90
CA VAL A 102 -15.81 -27.82 -23.18
C VAL A 102 -16.75 -28.86 -23.79
N ARG A 103 -17.41 -29.69 -22.97
CA ARG A 103 -18.45 -30.63 -23.44
C ARG A 103 -19.62 -29.92 -24.10
N SER A 104 -20.01 -28.74 -23.61
CA SER A 104 -21.09 -27.94 -24.19
C SER A 104 -20.78 -27.46 -25.62
N TYR A 105 -19.49 -27.39 -25.99
CA TYR A 105 -19.05 -27.10 -27.37
C TYR A 105 -18.79 -28.36 -28.20
N GLY A 106 -19.12 -29.55 -27.69
CA GLY A 106 -18.87 -30.83 -28.37
C GLY A 106 -17.40 -31.25 -28.38
N ILE A 107 -16.56 -30.66 -27.52
CA ILE A 107 -15.13 -30.98 -27.42
C ILE A 107 -14.95 -32.17 -26.47
N SER A 108 -14.03 -33.06 -26.84
CA SER A 108 -13.65 -34.21 -26.02
C SER A 108 -12.98 -33.81 -24.71
N THR A 109 -12.73 -34.78 -23.82
CA THR A 109 -12.09 -34.50 -22.53
C THR A 109 -10.69 -33.93 -22.75
N VAL A 110 -10.37 -32.83 -22.05
CA VAL A 110 -9.08 -32.13 -22.13
C VAL A 110 -8.14 -32.62 -21.04
N ASN A 111 -6.88 -32.89 -21.39
CA ASN A 111 -5.82 -33.16 -20.41
C ASN A 111 -5.21 -31.83 -19.94
N TRP A 112 -5.79 -31.19 -18.92
CA TRP A 112 -5.40 -29.84 -18.50
C TRP A 112 -3.95 -29.76 -18.00
N SER A 113 -3.20 -28.74 -18.46
CA SER A 113 -1.86 -28.40 -17.95
C SER A 113 -1.91 -27.60 -16.64
N PHE A 114 -2.89 -27.92 -15.78
CA PHE A 114 -3.11 -27.21 -14.53
C PHE A 114 -2.37 -27.91 -13.40
N VAL A 115 -1.93 -27.13 -12.40
CA VAL A 115 -1.12 -27.66 -11.29
C VAL A 115 -1.69 -27.21 -9.95
N CYS A 116 -1.91 -28.17 -9.04
CA CYS A 116 -2.31 -27.88 -7.67
C CYS A 116 -1.07 -27.67 -6.77
N THR A 117 -0.53 -26.45 -6.73
CA THR A 117 0.70 -26.13 -5.99
C THR A 117 0.80 -24.64 -5.65
N ASP A 118 1.87 -24.26 -4.93
CA ASP A 118 2.22 -22.87 -4.71
C ASP A 118 2.80 -22.25 -5.98
N ALA A 119 2.07 -21.30 -6.55
CA ALA A 119 2.45 -20.58 -7.75
C ALA A 119 3.81 -19.88 -7.65
N LEU A 120 4.25 -19.42 -6.46
CA LEU A 120 5.56 -18.81 -6.29
C LEU A 120 6.69 -19.85 -6.33
N GLN A 121 6.41 -21.11 -6.00
CA GLN A 121 7.36 -22.23 -6.05
C GLN A 121 7.40 -22.94 -7.42
N TRP A 122 6.35 -22.81 -8.24
CA TRP A 122 6.30 -23.44 -9.56
C TRP A 122 7.25 -22.77 -10.57
N THR A 123 8.32 -23.43 -10.99
CA THR A 123 9.34 -22.87 -11.90
C THR A 123 9.36 -23.64 -13.23
N PRO A 124 8.45 -23.33 -14.17
CA PRO A 124 8.45 -23.97 -15.49
C PRO A 124 9.55 -23.38 -16.38
N ASP A 125 10.01 -24.16 -17.35
CA ASP A 125 10.80 -23.66 -18.48
C ASP A 125 9.88 -23.32 -19.66
N ILE A 126 8.91 -22.41 -19.40
CA ILE A 126 7.87 -22.01 -20.36
C ILE A 126 7.73 -20.49 -20.32
N LYS A 127 7.50 -19.87 -21.48
CA LYS A 127 7.13 -18.47 -21.63
C LYS A 127 5.70 -18.33 -22.13
N PHE A 128 5.03 -17.26 -21.71
CA PHE A 128 3.61 -17.03 -21.98
C PHE A 128 3.38 -15.78 -22.82
N ASP A 129 2.52 -15.90 -23.84
CA ASP A 129 1.98 -14.77 -24.59
C ASP A 129 1.08 -13.91 -23.70
N PHE A 130 0.33 -14.55 -22.78
CA PHE A 130 -0.61 -13.88 -21.89
C PHE A 130 -0.48 -14.36 -20.44
N ILE A 131 -0.53 -13.43 -19.50
CA ILE A 131 -0.59 -13.74 -18.07
C ILE A 131 -1.69 -12.91 -17.43
N ILE A 132 -2.83 -13.53 -17.15
CA ILE A 132 -4.07 -12.83 -16.77
C ILE A 132 -4.55 -13.39 -15.45
N GLY A 133 -4.72 -12.54 -14.43
CA GLY A 133 -5.10 -13.04 -13.11
C GLY A 133 -5.35 -11.99 -12.05
N ASN A 134 -5.83 -12.48 -10.90
CA ASN A 134 -6.05 -11.70 -9.69
C ASN A 134 -5.24 -12.34 -8.55
N PRO A 135 -3.97 -11.94 -8.35
CA PRO A 135 -3.10 -12.54 -7.35
C PRO A 135 -3.61 -12.24 -5.93
N PRO A 136 -3.28 -13.07 -4.94
CA PRO A 136 -3.78 -12.95 -3.57
C PRO A 136 -3.37 -11.65 -2.84
N TYR A 137 -4.33 -11.01 -2.17
CA TYR A 137 -4.16 -9.72 -1.47
C TYR A 137 -3.77 -9.92 0.00
N ILE A 138 -2.53 -10.34 0.24
CA ILE A 138 -1.99 -10.58 1.58
C ILE A 138 -0.94 -9.51 1.91
N SER A 139 -1.16 -8.80 3.02
CA SER A 139 -0.21 -7.82 3.55
C SER A 139 0.96 -8.52 4.23
N TYR A 140 2.13 -7.87 4.29
CA TYR A 140 3.32 -8.44 4.95
C TYR A 140 3.04 -9.08 6.31
N HIS A 141 2.23 -8.42 7.14
CA HIS A 141 1.90 -8.84 8.51
C HIS A 141 1.16 -10.18 8.58
N ASP A 142 0.45 -10.54 7.52
CA ASP A 142 -0.33 -11.77 7.43
C ASP A 142 0.43 -12.93 6.77
N ILE A 143 1.58 -12.65 6.14
CA ILE A 143 2.49 -13.68 5.60
C ILE A 143 3.25 -14.31 6.78
N ASP A 144 3.29 -15.64 6.90
CA ASP A 144 4.08 -16.31 7.94
C ASP A 144 5.60 -16.18 7.68
N GLU A 145 6.38 -16.47 8.72
CA GLU A 145 7.83 -16.29 8.68
C GLU A 145 8.53 -17.17 7.64
N THR A 146 8.04 -18.40 7.41
CA THR A 146 8.65 -19.32 6.44
C THR A 146 8.44 -18.79 5.02
N ASN A 147 7.21 -18.39 4.69
CA ASN A 147 6.90 -17.77 3.40
C ASN A 147 7.66 -16.45 3.21
N ARG A 148 7.75 -15.59 4.24
CA ARG A 148 8.55 -14.34 4.18
C ARG A 148 10.01 -14.60 3.84
N LYS A 149 10.62 -15.61 4.47
CA LYS A 149 12.02 -15.98 4.23
C LYS A 149 12.23 -16.47 2.81
N PHE A 150 11.36 -17.36 2.32
CA PHE A 150 11.40 -17.85 0.94
C PHE A 150 11.25 -16.71 -0.07
N ILE A 151 10.26 -15.84 0.11
CA ILE A 151 10.02 -14.74 -0.84
C ILE A 151 11.23 -13.81 -0.89
N ARG A 152 11.82 -13.46 0.25
CA ARG A 152 13.03 -12.62 0.32
C ARG A 152 14.24 -13.25 -0.38
N GLN A 153 14.35 -14.57 -0.34
CA GLN A 153 15.47 -15.30 -0.95
C GLN A 153 15.32 -15.37 -2.47
N ASN A 154 14.10 -15.50 -2.98
CA ASN A 154 13.84 -15.83 -4.39
C ASN A 154 13.38 -14.63 -5.25
N PHE A 155 12.82 -13.57 -4.66
CA PHE A 155 12.27 -12.43 -5.40
C PHE A 155 13.04 -11.15 -5.07
N ARG A 156 13.65 -10.53 -6.09
CA ARG A 156 14.53 -9.37 -5.92
C ARG A 156 13.77 -8.16 -5.39
N THR A 157 12.53 -7.96 -5.84
CA THR A 157 11.67 -6.83 -5.46
C THR A 157 11.14 -6.94 -4.03
N CYS A 158 11.29 -8.11 -3.39
CA CYS A 158 10.78 -8.39 -2.06
C CYS A 158 11.91 -8.57 -1.01
N LYS A 159 13.16 -8.21 -1.31
CA LYS A 159 14.31 -8.42 -0.40
C LYS A 159 14.24 -7.61 0.89
N LYS A 160 13.66 -6.40 0.85
CA LYS A 160 13.66 -5.43 1.96
C LYS A 160 12.24 -4.97 2.31
N GLY A 161 12.10 -4.42 3.51
CA GLY A 161 10.85 -3.78 3.93
C GLY A 161 9.70 -4.74 4.20
N LYS A 162 8.47 -4.19 4.16
CA LYS A 162 7.21 -4.90 4.39
C LYS A 162 6.40 -4.97 3.09
N PHE A 163 6.87 -5.79 2.15
CA PHE A 163 6.23 -5.99 0.85
C PHE A 163 4.87 -6.69 0.97
N ASP A 164 3.97 -6.45 0.02
CA ASP A 164 2.73 -7.23 -0.10
C ASP A 164 2.98 -8.48 -0.95
N TYR A 165 2.22 -9.54 -0.67
CA TYR A 165 2.45 -10.86 -1.27
C TYR A 165 2.34 -10.86 -2.80
N CYS A 166 1.44 -10.04 -3.36
CA CYS A 166 1.25 -9.92 -4.81
C CYS A 166 2.48 -9.36 -5.55
N TYR A 167 3.44 -8.71 -4.87
CA TYR A 167 4.63 -8.18 -5.55
C TYR A 167 5.50 -9.30 -6.12
N ALA A 168 5.59 -10.44 -5.44
CA ALA A 168 6.30 -11.62 -5.93
C ALA A 168 5.60 -12.23 -7.17
N PHE A 169 4.27 -12.21 -7.22
CA PHE A 169 3.50 -12.66 -8.39
C PHE A 169 3.74 -11.76 -9.60
N LEU A 170 3.79 -10.44 -9.40
CA LEU A 170 4.09 -9.48 -10.47
C LEU A 170 5.52 -9.63 -10.99
N GLU A 171 6.50 -9.82 -10.09
CA GLU A 171 7.88 -10.11 -10.48
C GLU A 171 7.96 -11.39 -11.33
N LYS A 172 7.32 -12.47 -10.86
CA LYS A 172 7.23 -13.75 -11.57
C LYS A 172 6.53 -13.61 -12.93
N GLY A 173 5.44 -12.86 -12.95
CA GLY A 173 4.69 -12.42 -14.12
C GLY A 173 5.60 -11.91 -15.22
N VAL A 174 6.34 -10.84 -14.91
CA VAL A 174 7.29 -10.24 -15.85
C VAL A 174 8.34 -11.24 -16.32
N ASP A 175 8.86 -12.08 -15.42
CA ASP A 175 9.92 -13.05 -15.75
C ASP A 175 9.43 -14.21 -16.63
N LEU A 176 8.14 -14.55 -16.60
CA LEU A 176 7.55 -15.63 -17.40
C LEU A 176 6.95 -15.17 -18.74
N LEU A 177 6.95 -13.86 -19.04
CA LEU A 177 6.44 -13.37 -20.32
C LEU A 177 7.35 -13.74 -21.50
N ALA A 178 6.72 -14.11 -22.60
CA ALA A 178 7.36 -14.20 -23.91
C ALA A 178 7.65 -12.80 -24.48
N SER A 179 8.54 -12.71 -25.47
CA SER A 179 8.74 -11.47 -26.23
C SER A 179 7.43 -11.03 -26.89
N GLY A 180 7.02 -9.78 -26.69
CA GLY A 180 5.73 -9.25 -27.13
C GLY A 180 4.53 -9.67 -26.29
N GLY A 181 4.72 -10.53 -25.28
CA GLY A 181 3.65 -10.99 -24.39
C GLY A 181 3.09 -9.89 -23.50
N LYS A 182 1.89 -10.13 -22.95
CA LYS A 182 1.18 -9.19 -22.09
C LYS A 182 0.75 -9.82 -20.78
N MET A 183 0.94 -9.08 -19.70
CA MET A 183 0.44 -9.42 -18.38
C MET A 183 -0.66 -8.43 -17.98
N VAL A 184 -1.83 -8.93 -17.58
CA VAL A 184 -2.96 -8.15 -17.07
C VAL A 184 -3.31 -8.64 -15.67
N GLN A 185 -3.19 -7.76 -14.67
CA GLN A 185 -3.34 -8.17 -13.27
C GLN A 185 -4.28 -7.22 -12.52
N LEU A 186 -5.24 -7.79 -11.81
CA LEU A 186 -6.06 -7.07 -10.84
C LEU A 186 -5.32 -7.02 -9.50
N ILE A 187 -4.92 -5.83 -9.04
CA ILE A 187 -4.05 -5.66 -7.86
C ILE A 187 -4.50 -4.48 -6.97
N PRO A 188 -4.07 -4.42 -5.71
CA PRO A 188 -4.32 -3.26 -4.85
C PRO A 188 -3.60 -2.00 -5.37
N SER A 189 -4.33 -0.88 -5.50
CA SER A 189 -3.80 0.41 -5.98
C SER A 189 -2.64 0.97 -5.14
N ASN A 190 -2.48 0.53 -3.89
CA ASN A 190 -1.43 1.03 -3.02
C ASN A 190 -0.01 0.70 -3.54
N ILE A 191 0.14 -0.24 -4.46
CA ILE A 191 1.40 -0.51 -5.16
C ILE A 191 2.02 0.74 -5.79
N TYR A 192 1.21 1.71 -6.23
CA TYR A 192 1.69 2.92 -6.89
C TYR A 192 2.38 3.91 -5.95
N LYS A 193 2.12 3.83 -4.64
CA LYS A 193 2.55 4.84 -3.66
C LYS A 193 3.23 4.26 -2.43
N ASN A 194 3.15 2.95 -2.21
CA ASN A 194 3.72 2.30 -1.03
C ASN A 194 5.25 2.33 -1.13
N VAL A 195 5.91 2.77 -0.06
CA VAL A 195 7.37 2.84 0.00
C VAL A 195 8.02 1.47 -0.21
N PHE A 196 7.36 0.38 0.21
CA PHE A 196 7.86 -0.99 0.03
C PHE A 196 7.59 -1.57 -1.36
N ALA A 197 6.89 -0.83 -2.23
CA ALA A 197 6.65 -1.22 -3.62
C ALA A 197 7.61 -0.53 -4.61
N ASP A 198 8.63 0.18 -4.13
CA ASP A 198 9.58 0.91 -4.99
C ASP A 198 10.30 0.00 -5.98
N ASP A 199 10.86 -1.13 -5.50
CA ASP A 199 11.59 -2.05 -6.37
C ASP A 199 10.68 -2.74 -7.41
N ILE A 200 9.45 -3.10 -7.04
CA ILE A 200 8.50 -3.68 -8.00
C ILE A 200 8.01 -2.63 -9.01
N ARG A 201 7.79 -1.37 -8.60
CA ARG A 201 7.50 -0.27 -9.52
C ARG A 201 8.63 -0.09 -10.53
N LYS A 202 9.89 -0.09 -10.10
CA LYS A 202 11.05 -0.02 -11.00
C LYS A 202 11.10 -1.19 -11.98
N LYS A 203 10.78 -2.41 -11.52
CA LYS A 203 10.69 -3.59 -12.40
C LYS A 203 9.56 -3.48 -13.42
N LEU A 204 8.41 -2.91 -13.05
CA LEU A 204 7.25 -2.74 -13.93
C LEU A 204 7.38 -1.54 -14.88
N LEU A 205 8.14 -0.51 -14.52
CA LEU A 205 8.22 0.77 -15.25
C LEU A 205 8.52 0.62 -16.75
N PRO A 206 9.44 -0.26 -17.20
CA PRO A 206 9.74 -0.40 -18.63
C PRO A 206 8.53 -0.84 -19.46
N GLY A 207 7.80 -1.86 -19.01
CA GLY A 207 6.72 -2.49 -19.78
C GLY A 207 5.29 -2.06 -19.40
N ILE A 208 5.09 -1.37 -18.27
CA ILE A 208 3.74 -0.93 -17.90
C ILE A 208 3.16 0.02 -18.96
N SER A 209 1.96 -0.27 -19.45
CA SER A 209 1.33 0.49 -20.55
C SER A 209 -0.04 1.04 -20.20
N THR A 210 -0.79 0.36 -19.34
CA THR A 210 -2.14 0.79 -18.96
C THR A 210 -2.40 0.57 -17.48
N VAL A 211 -3.06 1.54 -16.84
CA VAL A 211 -3.52 1.46 -15.46
C VAL A 211 -4.96 1.94 -15.38
N TRP A 212 -5.87 1.04 -14.99
CA TRP A 212 -7.26 1.38 -14.71
C TRP A 212 -7.50 1.27 -13.21
N GLU A 213 -7.64 2.40 -12.53
CA GLU A 213 -7.96 2.44 -11.11
C GLU A 213 -9.48 2.48 -10.90
N TYR A 214 -9.92 1.81 -9.84
CA TYR A 214 -11.29 1.85 -9.34
C TYR A 214 -11.30 2.50 -7.95
N PRO A 215 -11.18 3.85 -7.85
CA PRO A 215 -11.11 4.53 -6.56
C PRO A 215 -12.45 4.41 -5.82
N ASN A 216 -12.38 4.13 -4.52
CA ASN A 216 -13.55 4.08 -3.62
C ASN A 216 -14.62 3.01 -3.99
N SER A 217 -14.37 2.14 -4.98
CA SER A 217 -15.23 1.00 -5.25
C SER A 217 -14.81 -0.17 -4.36
N GLN A 218 -15.75 -0.71 -3.59
CA GLN A 218 -15.60 -2.03 -2.97
C GLN A 218 -15.86 -3.08 -4.05
N LEU A 219 -14.83 -3.39 -4.87
CA LEU A 219 -14.91 -4.51 -5.81
C LEU A 219 -15.03 -5.87 -5.10
N PHE A 220 -14.65 -5.91 -3.83
CA PHE A 220 -14.80 -7.06 -2.94
C PHE A 220 -15.33 -6.57 -1.59
N GLU A 221 -16.37 -7.23 -1.07
CA GLU A 221 -17.12 -6.85 0.14
C GLU A 221 -16.23 -6.58 1.36
N ASP A 222 -15.08 -7.27 1.47
CA ASP A 222 -14.16 -7.21 2.61
C ASP A 222 -12.83 -6.49 2.34
N THR A 223 -12.79 -5.53 1.39
CA THR A 223 -11.57 -4.75 1.10
C THR A 223 -11.71 -3.26 1.33
N LEU A 224 -10.84 -2.71 2.20
CA LEU A 224 -10.77 -1.27 2.46
C LEU A 224 -9.95 -0.52 1.39
N THR A 225 -9.09 -1.23 0.65
CA THR A 225 -8.18 -0.64 -0.35
C THR A 225 -8.77 -0.69 -1.76
N SER A 226 -8.66 0.42 -2.50
CA SER A 226 -8.97 0.46 -3.93
C SER A 226 -8.17 -0.60 -4.70
N SER A 227 -8.75 -1.11 -5.79
CA SER A 227 -8.06 -2.01 -6.72
C SER A 227 -7.84 -1.32 -8.07
N SER A 228 -6.91 -1.89 -8.84
CA SER A 228 -6.60 -1.44 -10.20
C SER A 228 -6.30 -2.62 -11.11
N ILE A 229 -6.67 -2.52 -12.38
CA ILE A 229 -6.10 -3.38 -13.42
C ILE A 229 -4.82 -2.72 -13.93
N LEU A 230 -3.75 -3.49 -13.93
CA LEU A 230 -2.45 -3.12 -14.49
C LEU A 230 -2.17 -3.96 -15.73
N VAL A 231 -1.75 -3.31 -16.82
CA VAL A 231 -1.27 -3.96 -18.04
C VAL A 231 0.23 -3.71 -18.19
N TYR A 232 0.98 -4.78 -18.34
CA TYR A 232 2.40 -4.78 -18.67
C TYR A 232 2.60 -5.48 -20.02
N GLU A 233 3.39 -4.88 -20.91
CA GLU A 233 3.71 -5.43 -22.22
C GLU A 233 5.22 -5.63 -22.32
N SER A 234 5.65 -6.84 -22.70
CA SER A 234 7.05 -7.18 -22.90
C SER A 234 7.55 -6.70 -24.27
N ARG A 235 7.59 -5.38 -24.45
CA ARG A 235 8.14 -4.73 -25.65
C ARG A 235 8.84 -3.43 -25.31
N ASP A 236 9.72 -3.00 -26.20
CA ASP A 236 10.52 -1.79 -26.01
C ASP A 236 9.72 -0.50 -26.24
N ASN A 237 10.29 0.61 -25.76
CA ASN A 237 9.89 1.99 -26.11
C ASN A 237 8.49 2.45 -25.68
N ILE A 238 7.92 1.86 -24.63
CA ILE A 238 6.65 2.35 -24.06
C ILE A 238 6.92 3.61 -23.22
N ALA A 239 6.74 4.79 -23.82
CA ALA A 239 7.05 6.08 -23.18
C ALA A 239 5.96 6.61 -22.23
N THR A 240 4.71 6.18 -22.43
CA THR A 240 3.54 6.66 -21.68
C THR A 240 2.74 5.52 -21.07
N ILE A 241 1.94 5.85 -20.06
CA ILE A 241 0.94 4.98 -19.46
C ILE A 241 -0.43 5.56 -19.79
N ASN A 242 -1.30 4.73 -20.38
CA ASN A 242 -2.71 5.04 -20.53
C ASN A 242 -3.42 4.87 -19.18
N TYR A 243 -3.76 5.97 -18.52
CA TYR A 243 -4.39 5.94 -17.20
C TYR A 243 -5.87 6.29 -17.28
N ARG A 244 -6.69 5.56 -16.51
CA ARG A 244 -8.12 5.84 -16.33
C ARG A 244 -8.52 5.64 -14.87
N ALA A 245 -9.29 6.58 -14.31
CA ALA A 245 -10.02 6.39 -13.07
C ALA A 245 -11.52 6.28 -13.37
N THR A 246 -12.18 5.22 -12.93
CA THR A 246 -13.60 4.93 -13.29
C THR A 246 -14.57 6.05 -12.91
N SER A 247 -14.23 6.93 -11.96
CA SER A 247 -15.06 8.05 -11.51
C SER A 247 -14.98 9.33 -12.38
N LYS A 248 -14.06 9.40 -13.37
CA LYS A 248 -13.89 10.53 -14.29
C LYS A 248 -13.57 9.97 -15.69
N ALA A 249 -14.56 9.77 -16.54
CA ALA A 249 -14.33 9.14 -17.85
C ALA A 249 -13.70 10.14 -18.84
N ASN A 250 -12.37 10.10 -18.92
CA ASN A 250 -11.52 10.22 -20.11
C ASN A 250 -10.16 9.61 -19.74
N SER A 251 -9.55 8.84 -20.63
CA SER A 251 -8.19 8.34 -20.41
C SER A 251 -7.17 9.46 -20.58
N VAL A 252 -6.13 9.47 -19.75
CA VAL A 252 -5.01 10.42 -19.86
C VAL A 252 -3.70 9.69 -20.13
N GLN A 253 -2.84 10.32 -20.93
CA GLN A 253 -1.52 9.79 -21.25
C GLN A 253 -0.49 10.35 -20.26
N VAL A 254 0.01 9.49 -19.38
CA VAL A 254 1.00 9.87 -18.36
C VAL A 254 2.40 9.56 -18.88
N LYS A 255 3.27 10.57 -18.99
CA LYS A 255 4.66 10.37 -19.38
C LYS A 255 5.44 9.71 -18.24
N LYS A 256 6.06 8.55 -18.48
CA LYS A 256 6.79 7.80 -17.44
C LYS A 256 7.91 8.61 -16.79
N LYS A 257 8.56 9.50 -17.54
CA LYS A 257 9.61 10.40 -17.04
C LYS A 257 9.15 11.41 -15.98
N LEU A 258 7.84 11.62 -15.83
CA LEU A 258 7.26 12.51 -14.81
C LEU A 258 6.92 11.76 -13.52
N LEU A 259 7.01 10.43 -13.52
CA LEU A 259 6.78 9.62 -12.33
C LEU A 259 8.01 9.68 -11.42
N GLY A 260 7.79 9.99 -10.15
CA GLY A 260 8.83 9.92 -9.12
C GLY A 260 8.75 8.61 -8.33
N ASP A 261 9.22 8.66 -7.08
CA ASP A 261 9.16 7.53 -6.14
C ASP A 261 7.73 7.01 -5.95
N LYS A 262 6.75 7.92 -5.95
CA LYS A 262 5.32 7.63 -6.00
C LYS A 262 4.80 7.87 -7.41
N TRP A 263 4.00 6.95 -7.90
CA TRP A 263 3.28 7.12 -9.16
C TRP A 263 1.96 7.82 -8.90
N VAL A 264 1.89 9.07 -9.34
CA VAL A 264 0.68 9.89 -9.33
C VAL A 264 0.32 10.14 -10.78
N PHE A 265 -0.86 9.66 -11.18
CA PHE A 265 -1.28 9.66 -12.59
C PHE A 265 -2.11 10.89 -12.99
N LEU A 266 -2.60 11.65 -12.02
CA LEU A 266 -3.37 12.88 -12.24
C LEU A 266 -2.51 14.12 -11.93
N ASN A 267 -2.78 15.22 -12.62
CA ASN A 267 -2.14 16.53 -12.40
C ASN A 267 -0.60 16.52 -12.60
N THR A 268 -0.08 15.68 -13.50
CA THR A 268 1.37 15.61 -13.80
C THR A 268 1.88 16.78 -14.65
N ASP A 269 0.98 17.50 -15.34
CA ASP A 269 1.28 18.62 -16.25
C ASP A 269 0.77 19.97 -15.69
N ILE A 270 1.06 20.29 -14.43
CA ILE A 270 0.84 21.66 -13.96
C ILE A 270 1.99 22.51 -14.51
N ASN A 271 1.70 23.39 -15.47
CA ASN A 271 2.57 24.49 -15.87
C ASN A 271 2.97 25.29 -14.63
N ARG A 272 4.15 25.01 -14.08
CA ARG A 272 4.61 25.63 -12.84
C ARG A 272 5.00 27.07 -13.13
N LYS A 273 4.14 28.01 -12.71
CA LYS A 273 4.59 29.32 -12.23
C LYS A 273 5.71 29.11 -11.17
N LYS A 274 6.47 30.17 -10.85
CA LYS A 274 7.45 30.09 -9.75
C LYS A 274 6.73 29.62 -8.48
N THR A 275 7.09 28.43 -8.00
CA THR A 275 6.50 27.80 -6.81
C THR A 275 7.59 27.56 -5.78
N ILE A 276 7.20 27.58 -4.52
CA ILE A 276 8.08 27.38 -3.38
C ILE A 276 7.73 26.04 -2.73
N ARG A 277 8.76 25.28 -2.34
CA ARG A 277 8.57 24.01 -1.64
C ARG A 277 8.21 24.27 -0.19
N PHE A 278 7.18 23.64 0.35
CA PHE A 278 6.75 23.79 1.75
C PHE A 278 7.91 23.57 2.73
N GLY A 279 8.68 22.50 2.49
CA GLY A 279 9.87 22.16 3.27
C GLY A 279 11.03 23.17 3.24
N SER A 280 10.95 24.25 2.43
CA SER A 280 11.95 25.33 2.45
C SER A 280 11.61 26.45 3.44
N ARG A 281 10.35 26.55 3.88
CA ARG A 281 9.87 27.55 4.84
C ARG A 281 9.45 26.95 6.17
N TYR A 282 8.97 25.71 6.14
CA TYR A 282 8.44 24.99 7.27
C TYR A 282 9.08 23.62 7.40
N HIS A 283 8.98 23.04 8.59
CA HIS A 283 9.42 21.68 8.86
C HIS A 283 8.23 20.83 9.30
N ALA A 284 7.76 19.94 8.42
CA ALA A 284 6.80 18.90 8.80
C ALA A 284 7.53 17.64 9.27
N SER A 285 7.14 17.10 10.42
CA SER A 285 7.71 15.87 10.97
C SER A 285 6.71 15.08 11.79
N ILE A 286 6.98 13.79 12.00
CA ILE A 286 6.11 12.93 12.79
C ILE A 286 6.24 13.29 14.28
N ALA A 287 5.11 13.31 14.98
CA ALA A 287 5.03 13.47 16.42
C ALA A 287 5.89 12.43 17.20
N VAL A 288 6.15 12.70 18.49
CA VAL A 288 6.91 11.74 19.33
C VAL A 288 6.17 10.41 19.43
N ALA A 289 6.92 9.32 19.62
CA ALA A 289 6.33 8.01 19.87
C ALA A 289 6.76 7.51 21.26
N THR A 290 5.81 7.49 22.19
CA THR A 290 6.06 6.91 23.52
C THR A 290 6.30 5.40 23.44
N GLN A 291 5.82 4.75 22.37
CA GLN A 291 5.78 3.29 22.18
C GLN A 291 5.02 2.52 23.28
N LEU A 292 4.35 3.23 24.19
CA LEU A 292 3.42 2.68 25.19
C LEU A 292 2.51 3.80 25.74
N ASN A 293 1.58 4.32 24.94
CA ASN A 293 0.75 5.46 25.34
C ASN A 293 0.01 5.24 26.67
N LYS A 294 -0.36 3.99 27.00
CA LYS A 294 -1.02 3.66 28.27
C LYS A 294 -0.18 4.03 29.51
N ALA A 295 1.14 4.06 29.40
CA ALA A 295 2.03 4.44 30.50
C ALA A 295 2.21 5.97 30.59
N PHE A 296 2.23 6.67 29.46
CA PHE A 296 2.61 8.10 29.44
C PHE A 296 1.44 9.07 29.33
N ILE A 297 0.31 8.67 28.74
CA ILE A 297 -0.87 9.52 28.59
C ILE A 297 -1.75 9.36 29.82
N VAL A 298 -1.92 10.45 30.57
CA VAL A 298 -2.68 10.49 31.82
C VAL A 298 -3.84 11.48 31.70
N LYS A 299 -4.89 11.22 32.49
CA LYS A 299 -6.02 12.13 32.66
C LYS A 299 -5.71 13.12 33.79
N GLU A 300 -6.36 14.28 33.79
CA GLU A 300 -6.13 15.40 34.74
C GLU A 300 -6.25 15.01 36.23
N GLU A 301 -6.90 13.89 36.56
CA GLU A 301 -7.15 13.44 37.94
C GLU A 301 -6.04 12.54 38.54
N ALA A 302 -4.95 12.29 37.82
CA ALA A 302 -3.87 11.43 38.31
C ALA A 302 -2.96 12.17 39.32
N SER A 303 -2.57 11.50 40.42
CA SER A 303 -1.60 11.99 41.40
C SER A 303 -0.17 11.97 40.84
N ILE A 304 0.08 12.80 39.82
CA ILE A 304 1.36 12.91 39.11
C ILE A 304 1.91 14.32 39.32
N GLU A 305 3.23 14.44 39.51
CA GLU A 305 3.86 15.73 39.75
C GLU A 305 3.72 16.66 38.53
N PRO A 306 3.24 17.92 38.71
CA PRO A 306 3.05 18.85 37.60
C PRO A 306 4.33 19.19 36.83
N GLY A 307 5.50 19.14 37.47
CA GLY A 307 6.78 19.53 36.86
C GLY A 307 7.19 18.67 35.66
N CYS A 308 6.81 17.39 35.66
CA CYS A 308 7.04 16.46 34.56
C CYS A 308 5.76 16.18 33.76
N LEU A 309 4.75 17.04 33.85
CA LEU A 309 3.55 16.97 32.99
C LEU A 309 3.60 18.05 31.92
N ARG A 310 3.15 17.68 30.73
CA ARG A 310 2.83 18.61 29.64
C ARG A 310 1.44 18.28 29.10
N LYS A 311 0.83 19.23 28.40
CA LYS A 311 -0.39 18.94 27.63
C LYS A 311 -0.03 17.97 26.50
N GLY A 312 -0.75 16.85 26.44
CA GLY A 312 -0.61 15.86 25.39
C GLY A 312 -1.56 16.19 24.25
N ALA A 313 -1.04 16.19 23.02
CA ALA A 313 -1.84 16.50 21.83
C ALA A 313 -1.88 15.32 20.84
N ALA A 314 -3.08 14.96 20.42
CA ALA A 314 -3.30 14.08 19.28
C ALA A 314 -4.50 14.58 18.46
N PRO A 315 -4.44 14.52 17.12
CA PRO A 315 -5.52 15.03 16.26
C PRO A 315 -6.90 14.44 16.62
N ARG A 316 -6.94 13.16 16.98
CA ARG A 316 -8.18 12.48 17.39
C ARG A 316 -8.74 13.02 18.70
N SER A 317 -7.88 13.31 19.68
CA SER A 317 -8.29 13.83 20.99
C SER A 317 -8.77 15.27 20.87
N LEU A 318 -8.03 16.10 20.12
CA LEU A 318 -8.39 17.48 19.82
C LEU A 318 -9.73 17.59 19.08
N ARG A 319 -9.96 16.76 18.05
CA ARG A 319 -11.27 16.70 17.37
C ARG A 319 -12.44 16.39 18.31
N ARG A 320 -12.20 15.57 19.33
CA ARG A 320 -13.21 15.16 20.33
C ARG A 320 -13.26 16.09 21.54
N ASN A 321 -12.45 17.15 21.54
CA ASN A 321 -12.29 18.07 22.65
C ASN A 321 -11.90 17.36 23.97
N VAL A 322 -11.11 16.30 23.86
CA VAL A 322 -10.59 15.53 25.00
C VAL A 322 -9.25 16.13 25.41
N LYS A 323 -9.17 16.60 26.66
CA LYS A 323 -7.93 17.07 27.26
C LYS A 323 -7.13 15.88 27.80
N GLU A 324 -5.86 15.83 27.45
CA GLU A 324 -4.92 14.79 27.88
C GLU A 324 -3.64 15.45 28.35
N GLN A 325 -3.00 14.83 29.34
CA GLN A 325 -1.65 15.18 29.76
C GLN A 325 -0.71 14.03 29.40
N ILE A 326 0.56 14.37 29.25
CA ILE A 326 1.61 13.42 28.97
C ILE A 326 2.75 13.61 29.97
N ILE A 327 3.20 12.49 30.54
CA ILE A 327 4.41 12.44 31.37
C ILE A 327 5.60 12.74 30.47
N PHE A 328 6.31 13.82 30.77
CA PHE A 328 7.44 14.37 30.04
C PHE A 328 8.72 14.16 30.89
N PRO A 329 9.44 13.05 30.71
CA PRO A 329 10.66 12.72 31.47
C PRO A 329 11.89 13.46 30.93
N TYR A 330 11.70 14.73 30.54
CA TYR A 330 12.68 15.60 29.93
C TYR A 330 12.47 17.03 30.43
N TYR A 331 13.42 17.91 30.14
CA TYR A 331 13.25 19.35 30.33
C TYR A 331 13.99 20.10 29.22
N TYR A 332 13.62 21.36 29.01
CA TYR A 332 14.42 22.27 28.18
C TYR A 332 15.22 23.16 29.12
N ASP A 333 16.50 23.34 28.83
CA ASP A 333 17.35 24.27 29.60
C ASP A 333 17.10 25.73 29.18
N GLU A 334 17.85 26.66 29.77
CA GLU A 334 17.74 28.10 29.47
C GLU A 334 18.07 28.46 28.02
N LYS A 335 18.65 27.54 27.24
CA LYS A 335 18.98 27.70 25.82
C LYS A 335 18.03 26.93 24.91
N ASP A 336 16.86 26.53 25.42
CA ASP A 336 15.87 25.68 24.73
C ASP A 336 16.44 24.34 24.25
N THR A 337 17.52 23.87 24.86
CA THR A 337 18.12 22.59 24.51
C THR A 337 17.43 21.48 25.30
N LEU A 338 17.03 20.41 24.60
CA LEU A 338 16.42 19.25 25.22
C LEU A 338 17.42 18.51 26.11
N MET A 339 17.09 18.40 27.39
CA MET A 339 17.84 17.68 28.41
C MET A 339 17.05 16.47 28.91
N ARG A 340 17.78 15.45 29.34
CA ARG A 340 17.25 14.17 29.83
C ARG A 340 17.57 14.06 31.32
N TYR A 341 16.61 13.63 32.12
CA TYR A 341 16.88 13.33 33.52
C TYR A 341 17.69 12.03 33.65
N GLU A 342 18.68 12.02 34.55
CA GLU A 342 19.22 10.77 35.06
C GLU A 342 18.19 10.07 35.95
N GLU A 343 18.24 8.72 36.02
CA GLU A 343 17.14 7.95 36.62
C GLU A 343 16.93 8.30 38.09
N ASP A 344 18.03 8.44 38.85
CA ASP A 344 17.98 8.79 40.27
C ASP A 344 17.46 10.22 40.50
N ASP A 345 17.82 11.17 39.63
CA ASP A 345 17.30 12.53 39.69
C ASP A 345 15.80 12.58 39.32
N PHE A 346 15.39 11.84 38.29
CA PHE A 346 13.99 11.71 37.91
C PHE A 346 13.15 11.13 39.05
N LYS A 347 13.64 10.04 39.67
CA LYS A 347 12.99 9.39 40.82
C LYS A 347 12.90 10.32 42.02
N SER A 348 13.97 11.04 42.35
CA SER A 348 14.00 11.94 43.49
C SER A 348 13.08 13.15 43.31
N ARG A 349 12.97 13.68 42.08
CA ARG A 349 12.16 14.87 41.78
C ARG A 349 10.68 14.54 41.57
N PHE A 350 10.39 13.38 40.99
CA PHE A 350 9.04 12.97 40.59
C PHE A 350 8.71 11.55 41.08
N PRO A 351 8.70 11.30 42.41
CA PRO A 351 8.54 9.96 42.96
C PRO A 351 7.22 9.29 42.56
N ASN A 352 6.09 10.01 42.52
CA ASN A 352 4.80 9.43 42.14
C ASN A 352 4.76 9.08 40.65
N THR A 353 5.34 9.94 39.80
CA THR A 353 5.52 9.66 38.37
C THR A 353 6.38 8.44 38.13
N TYR A 354 7.49 8.32 38.88
CA TYR A 354 8.39 7.18 38.79
C TYR A 354 7.67 5.88 39.17
N GLU A 355 6.95 5.86 40.29
CA GLU A 355 6.15 4.71 40.73
C GLU A 355 5.05 4.35 39.72
N HIS A 356 4.39 5.35 39.13
CA HIS A 356 3.40 5.14 38.07
C HIS A 356 4.02 4.45 36.84
N LEU A 357 5.17 4.93 36.35
CA LEU A 357 5.87 4.28 35.23
C LEU A 357 6.42 2.90 35.60
N LEU A 358 6.85 2.72 36.86
CA LEU A 358 7.35 1.45 37.37
C LEU A 358 6.32 0.33 37.24
N ALA A 359 5.04 0.64 37.44
CA ALA A 359 3.93 -0.31 37.21
C ALA A 359 3.81 -0.80 35.74
N PHE A 360 4.48 -0.13 34.79
CA PHE A 360 4.56 -0.52 33.39
C PHE A 360 5.95 -1.02 32.96
N LYS A 361 6.93 -1.09 33.87
CA LYS A 361 8.36 -1.31 33.55
C LYS A 361 8.61 -2.52 32.65
N ASP A 362 8.00 -3.67 32.95
CA ASP A 362 8.17 -4.89 32.15
C ASP A 362 7.74 -4.68 30.69
N LYS A 363 6.65 -3.93 30.46
CA LYS A 363 6.16 -3.59 29.12
C LYS A 363 7.03 -2.52 28.46
N LEU A 364 7.58 -1.59 29.24
CA LEU A 364 8.44 -0.52 28.76
C LEU A 364 9.81 -1.03 28.30
N ILE A 365 10.33 -2.09 28.93
CA ILE A 365 11.62 -2.71 28.59
C ILE A 365 11.53 -3.47 27.25
N VAL A 366 10.41 -4.16 26.99
CA VAL A 366 10.27 -5.01 25.79
C VAL A 366 9.66 -4.31 24.57
N ARG A 367 9.28 -3.03 24.69
CA ARG A 367 8.69 -2.27 23.58
C ARG A 367 9.73 -1.95 22.49
N ASP A 368 9.24 -1.61 21.29
CA ASP A 368 10.05 -1.21 20.13
C ASP A 368 10.62 0.22 20.29
N ALA A 369 11.47 0.42 21.29
CA ALA A 369 12.15 1.68 21.59
C ALA A 369 13.55 1.74 20.98
N ASP A 370 14.06 2.96 20.77
CA ASP A 370 15.43 3.19 20.37
C ASP A 370 16.40 2.67 21.45
N LYS A 371 17.53 2.10 21.04
CA LYS A 371 18.54 1.52 21.96
C LYS A 371 19.07 2.52 22.99
N SER A 372 19.05 3.82 22.66
CA SER A 372 19.51 4.89 23.53
C SER A 372 18.45 5.39 24.50
N ALA A 373 17.18 4.99 24.35
CA ALA A 373 16.08 5.39 25.22
C ALA A 373 16.11 4.60 26.53
N LYS A 374 15.99 5.29 27.66
CA LYS A 374 15.85 4.65 28.97
C LYS A 374 14.42 4.10 29.12
N TRP A 375 14.22 3.14 30.03
CA TRP A 375 12.92 2.47 30.15
C TRP A 375 11.78 3.43 30.54
N TYR A 376 12.08 4.51 31.27
CA TYR A 376 11.12 5.54 31.68
C TYR A 376 10.96 6.69 30.67
N GLU A 377 11.64 6.62 29.53
CA GLU A 377 11.61 7.65 28.48
C GLU A 377 10.64 7.29 27.34
N TYR A 378 10.45 8.19 26.37
CA TYR A 378 9.75 7.87 25.14
C TYR A 378 10.56 6.90 24.28
N GLY A 379 9.87 5.99 23.60
CA GLY A 379 10.54 5.05 22.70
C GLY A 379 11.22 5.71 21.50
N ARG A 380 10.71 6.85 21.03
CA ARG A 380 11.32 7.70 19.98
C ARG A 380 11.13 9.18 20.32
N SER A 381 12.23 9.88 20.54
CA SER A 381 12.27 11.26 21.06
C SER A 381 12.92 12.28 20.12
N GLN A 382 13.29 11.89 18.89
CA GLN A 382 14.01 12.74 17.94
C GLN A 382 13.26 14.04 17.61
N ALA A 383 11.92 14.01 17.61
CA ALA A 383 11.11 15.19 17.35
C ALA A 383 11.28 16.26 18.44
N LEU A 384 11.60 15.88 19.69
CA LEU A 384 11.65 16.80 20.83
C LEU A 384 12.67 17.93 20.66
N SER A 385 13.78 17.71 19.94
CA SER A 385 14.78 18.75 19.70
C SER A 385 14.26 19.95 18.90
N HIS A 386 13.10 19.84 18.25
CA HIS A 386 12.51 20.91 17.44
C HIS A 386 11.12 21.33 17.93
N LEU A 387 10.62 20.74 19.03
CA LEU A 387 9.23 20.91 19.48
C LEU A 387 9.03 22.06 20.47
N HIS A 388 10.07 22.65 21.05
CA HIS A 388 9.91 23.76 22.02
C HIS A 388 9.71 25.11 21.32
N GLN A 389 8.62 25.24 20.57
CA GLN A 389 8.18 26.43 19.86
C GLN A 389 6.71 26.26 19.48
N GLU A 390 5.98 27.33 19.17
CA GLU A 390 4.63 27.18 18.66
C GLU A 390 4.60 26.31 17.40
N LYS A 391 3.53 25.53 17.22
CA LYS A 391 3.46 24.54 16.15
C LYS A 391 2.03 24.27 15.70
N LEU A 392 1.89 23.79 14.48
CA LEU A 392 0.65 23.22 13.99
C LEU A 392 0.68 21.70 14.12
N LEU A 393 -0.48 21.08 14.25
CA LEU A 393 -0.66 19.64 14.28
C LEU A 393 -1.77 19.21 13.33
N LEU A 394 -1.54 18.18 12.53
CA LEU A 394 -2.55 17.55 11.70
C LEU A 394 -2.48 16.02 11.74
N SER A 395 -3.56 15.38 11.30
CA SER A 395 -3.67 13.92 11.20
C SER A 395 -2.81 13.35 10.06
N THR A 396 -2.21 12.18 10.29
CA THR A 396 -1.60 11.37 9.21
C THR A 396 -2.66 10.78 8.27
N VAL A 397 -3.94 10.86 8.61
CA VAL A 397 -5.07 10.40 7.79
C VAL A 397 -6.00 11.57 7.50
N VAL A 398 -6.17 11.88 6.23
CA VAL A 398 -7.02 12.95 5.71
C VAL A 398 -8.16 12.35 4.89
N THR A 399 -9.34 12.97 4.94
CA THR A 399 -10.52 12.48 4.20
C THR A 399 -11.10 13.58 3.31
N ASN A 400 -11.91 14.50 3.85
CA ASN A 400 -12.56 15.55 3.06
C ASN A 400 -11.96 16.94 3.29
N THR A 401 -11.32 17.15 4.44
CA THR A 401 -10.73 18.42 4.86
C THR A 401 -9.43 18.16 5.60
N VAL A 402 -8.50 19.10 5.54
CA VAL A 402 -7.28 19.11 6.36
C VAL A 402 -7.58 19.86 7.64
N GLU A 403 -7.84 19.10 8.70
CA GLU A 403 -7.96 19.68 10.04
C GLU A 403 -6.58 19.92 10.63
N VAL A 404 -6.33 21.17 11.01
CA VAL A 404 -5.07 21.65 11.54
C VAL A 404 -5.36 22.32 12.88
N TYR A 405 -4.54 22.01 13.89
CA TYR A 405 -4.68 22.50 15.26
C TYR A 405 -3.46 23.32 15.64
N TYR A 406 -3.67 24.46 16.28
CA TYR A 406 -2.59 25.25 16.87
C TYR A 406 -2.21 24.67 18.24
N LEU A 407 -0.91 24.56 18.49
CA LEU A 407 -0.37 24.06 19.75
C LEU A 407 0.65 25.06 20.30
N ALA A 408 0.64 25.23 21.62
CA ALA A 408 1.60 26.06 22.33
C ALA A 408 3.02 25.43 22.30
N ALA A 409 4.02 26.21 22.71
CA ALA A 409 5.41 25.78 22.71
C ALA A 409 5.65 24.53 23.58
N ASP A 410 4.97 24.44 24.72
CA ASP A 410 5.10 23.37 25.72
C ASP A 410 4.19 22.16 25.46
N ASP A 411 3.22 22.26 24.54
CA ASP A 411 2.36 21.15 24.14
C ASP A 411 3.17 20.06 23.42
N ILE A 412 2.95 18.80 23.80
CA ILE A 412 3.68 17.64 23.27
C ILE A 412 2.75 16.80 22.37
N PRO A 413 2.89 16.88 21.04
CA PRO A 413 2.15 16.02 20.13
C PRO A 413 2.71 14.60 20.20
N TYR A 414 1.87 13.61 20.48
CA TYR A 414 2.25 12.19 20.58
C TYR A 414 1.65 11.33 19.44
N SER A 415 0.96 11.97 18.50
CA SER A 415 0.40 11.38 17.29
C SER A 415 0.18 12.47 16.25
N GLY A 416 0.20 12.12 14.96
CA GLY A 416 0.03 13.08 13.87
C GLY A 416 1.34 13.62 13.32
N ILE A 417 1.23 14.64 12.47
CA ILE A 417 2.35 15.36 11.87
C ILE A 417 2.33 16.77 12.44
N TYR A 418 3.44 17.18 13.08
CA TYR A 418 3.60 18.55 13.53
C TYR A 418 4.34 19.39 12.50
N ILE A 419 4.10 20.70 12.50
CA ILE A 419 4.70 21.67 11.59
C ILE A 419 5.22 22.85 12.40
N THR A 420 6.48 23.19 12.18
CA THR A 420 7.13 24.38 12.74
C THR A 420 7.65 25.29 11.62
N VAL A 421 7.89 26.56 11.94
CA VAL A 421 8.61 27.49 11.04
C VAL A 421 10.10 27.13 11.04
N SER A 422 10.72 27.10 9.86
CA SER A 422 12.15 26.76 9.73
C SER A 422 13.00 27.88 9.14
N ASP A 423 12.41 28.87 8.47
CA ASP A 423 13.16 29.94 7.79
C ASP A 423 13.32 31.22 8.63
N GLY A 424 12.66 31.30 9.79
CA GLY A 424 12.65 32.47 10.68
C GLY A 424 11.98 33.72 10.09
N LYS A 425 11.31 33.61 8.94
CA LYS A 425 10.67 34.73 8.22
C LYS A 425 9.17 34.51 8.03
N SER A 426 8.77 33.26 7.87
CA SER A 426 7.38 32.87 7.66
C SER A 426 6.63 32.76 8.98
N SER A 427 5.30 32.85 8.93
CA SER A 427 4.45 32.63 10.10
C SER A 427 3.74 31.26 10.06
N LEU A 428 3.32 30.77 11.22
CA LEU A 428 2.42 29.61 11.29
C LEU A 428 1.05 29.90 10.70
N GLN A 429 0.61 31.17 10.68
CA GLN A 429 -0.65 31.56 10.06
C GLN A 429 -0.61 31.39 8.53
N ASP A 430 0.54 31.66 7.91
CA ASP A 430 0.74 31.40 6.49
C ASP A 430 0.72 29.89 6.22
N ALA A 431 1.41 29.09 7.04
CA ALA A 431 1.38 27.64 6.95
C ALA A 431 -0.05 27.10 7.06
N LEU A 432 -0.83 27.60 8.02
CA LEU A 432 -2.23 27.23 8.23
C LEU A 432 -3.07 27.52 6.97
N THR A 433 -2.91 28.70 6.39
CA THR A 433 -3.60 29.11 5.16
C THR A 433 -3.28 28.18 3.99
N ILE A 434 -1.99 27.83 3.83
CA ILE A 434 -1.53 26.90 2.79
C ILE A 434 -2.16 25.50 3.00
N LEU A 435 -2.08 24.97 4.22
CA LEU A 435 -2.54 23.62 4.55
C LEU A 435 -4.07 23.47 4.48
N GLN A 436 -4.82 24.55 4.64
CA GLN A 436 -6.27 24.56 4.52
C GLN A 436 -6.77 24.90 3.11
N SER A 437 -5.86 25.20 2.18
CA SER A 437 -6.21 25.51 0.79
C SER A 437 -6.79 24.30 0.05
N LYS A 438 -7.63 24.58 -0.95
CA LYS A 438 -8.16 23.56 -1.86
C LYS A 438 -7.06 22.87 -2.64
N ASP A 439 -6.04 23.62 -3.06
CA ASP A 439 -4.90 23.11 -3.83
C ASP A 439 -4.08 22.10 -3.02
N PHE A 440 -3.82 22.40 -1.74
CA PHE A 440 -3.14 21.45 -0.87
C PHE A 440 -3.96 20.19 -0.66
N LEU A 441 -5.26 20.33 -0.39
CA LEU A 441 -6.17 19.18 -0.24
C LEU A 441 -6.17 18.30 -1.50
N GLU A 442 -6.29 18.88 -2.70
CA GLU A 442 -6.26 18.12 -3.95
C GLU A 442 -4.91 17.41 -4.14
N TYR A 443 -3.81 18.11 -3.86
CA TYR A 443 -2.47 17.54 -3.90
C TYR A 443 -2.33 16.33 -2.97
N ILE A 444 -2.66 16.47 -1.68
CA ILE A 444 -2.46 15.37 -0.72
C ILE A 444 -3.38 14.18 -0.97
N LEU A 445 -4.59 14.40 -1.50
CA LEU A 445 -5.52 13.32 -1.85
C LEU A 445 -4.97 12.50 -3.03
N ASN A 446 -4.24 13.15 -3.94
CA ASN A 446 -3.55 12.49 -5.04
C ASN A 446 -2.23 11.82 -4.61
N GLN A 447 -1.55 12.31 -3.56
CA GLN A 447 -0.29 11.72 -3.06
C GLN A 447 -0.47 10.60 -2.04
N GLY A 448 -1.53 10.67 -1.25
CA GLY A 448 -1.73 9.78 -0.10
C GLY A 448 -2.07 8.34 -0.49
N LEU A 449 -1.72 7.42 0.40
CA LEU A 449 -2.06 6.00 0.33
C LEU A 449 -3.52 5.77 0.69
N SER A 450 -4.24 4.95 -0.07
CA SER A 450 -5.63 4.62 0.24
C SER A 450 -5.71 3.77 1.50
N VAL A 451 -6.50 4.20 2.49
CA VAL A 451 -6.72 3.47 3.75
C VAL A 451 -8.08 2.78 3.75
N SER A 452 -9.14 3.57 3.62
CA SER A 452 -10.54 3.12 3.62
C SER A 452 -11.42 4.19 2.99
N GLY A 453 -12.22 3.80 2.00
CA GLY A 453 -13.04 4.73 1.22
C GLY A 453 -12.20 5.91 0.72
N LYS A 454 -12.68 7.13 0.99
CA LYS A 454 -12.01 8.38 0.60
C LYS A 454 -10.78 8.74 1.44
N SER A 455 -10.52 8.02 2.53
CA SER A 455 -9.45 8.37 3.46
C SER A 455 -8.07 8.03 2.91
N LYS A 456 -7.17 9.02 2.95
CA LYS A 456 -5.79 8.94 2.49
C LYS A 456 -4.83 9.07 3.67
N ARG A 457 -3.86 8.16 3.76
CA ARG A 457 -2.73 8.28 4.67
C ARG A 457 -1.62 9.08 3.99
N ILE A 458 -1.16 10.11 4.67
CA ILE A 458 -0.10 11.01 4.22
C ILE A 458 1.11 10.91 5.15
N THR A 459 2.25 11.36 4.66
CA THR A 459 3.52 11.42 5.39
C THR A 459 4.01 12.86 5.53
N CYS A 460 4.93 13.11 6.47
CA CYS A 460 5.57 14.42 6.55
C CYS A 460 6.32 14.79 5.26
N LYS A 461 6.89 13.80 4.55
CA LYS A 461 7.51 14.00 3.22
C LYS A 461 6.50 14.54 2.21
N ASP A 462 5.28 14.01 2.19
CA ASP A 462 4.23 14.51 1.30
C ASP A 462 3.96 16.00 1.54
N ILE A 463 3.92 16.43 2.80
CA ILE A 463 3.73 17.85 3.14
C ILE A 463 4.96 18.66 2.74
N ASN A 464 6.16 18.22 3.10
CA ASN A 464 7.40 18.93 2.81
C ASN A 464 7.69 19.06 1.31
N ASP A 465 7.18 18.15 0.47
CA ASP A 465 7.34 18.16 -0.99
C ASP A 465 6.26 18.98 -1.71
N TYR A 466 5.24 19.47 -1.00
CA TYR A 466 4.21 20.31 -1.59
C TYR A 466 4.80 21.61 -2.14
N GLN A 467 4.31 22.03 -3.30
CA GLN A 467 4.72 23.27 -3.96
C GLN A 467 3.54 24.22 -4.02
N PHE A 468 3.72 25.46 -3.59
CA PHE A 468 2.68 26.48 -3.54
C PHE A 468 3.16 27.80 -4.17
N GLU A 469 2.22 28.63 -4.63
CA GLU A 469 2.50 30.00 -5.08
C GLU A 469 2.81 30.88 -3.87
N GLU A 470 3.71 31.86 -4.03
CA GLU A 470 4.07 32.79 -2.97
C GLU A 470 2.84 33.62 -2.56
N ILE A 471 2.54 33.63 -1.25
CA ILE A 471 1.42 34.36 -0.63
C ILE A 471 1.79 35.82 -0.45
#